data_AF-A0A920GW48-F1
#
_entry.id   AF-A0A920GW48-F1
#
_cell.length_a   1.000
_cell.length_b   1.000
_cell.length_c   1.000
_cell.angle_alpha   90.00
_cell.angle_beta   90.00
_cell.angle_gamma   90.00
#
_symmetry.space_group_name_H-M   'P 1'
#
loop_
_entity.id
_entity.type
_entity.pdbx_description
1 polymer ?
#
loop_
_entity_poly.entity_id
_entity_poly.type
_entity_poly.pdbx_seq_one_letter_code
_entity_poly.pdbx_strand_id
1 'polypeptide(L)'
;MFKKNFYALVCGLLFSLGFAPFDLWVVSILVITCLLFLAEGLKSRDLFYLGYWFGFGMWMTGISWLYVSIHYHGNIGIIGSSVLILIFVSILSIYSALTFLLYSSLKNYGHKLGMYFALPSAWVIIEIIRSHLLLVFHG
;
A
#
# COMPACT_ATOMS: atom_id res chain seq x y z
N MET A 1 16.71 -9.20 3.28
CA MET A 1 15.52 -8.71 2.54
C MET A 1 14.21 -9.26 3.12
N PHE A 2 14.06 -10.59 3.25
CA PHE A 2 12.81 -11.22 3.72
C PHE A 2 12.26 -10.64 5.05
N LYS A 3 13.15 -10.40 6.04
CA LYS A 3 12.77 -9.77 7.33
C LYS A 3 12.14 -8.39 7.15
N LYS A 4 12.71 -7.52 6.30
CA LYS A 4 12.18 -6.16 6.04
C LYS A 4 10.81 -6.22 5.33
N ASN A 5 10.65 -7.14 4.39
CA ASN A 5 9.38 -7.33 3.69
C ASN A 5 8.27 -7.83 4.63
N PHE A 6 8.61 -8.73 5.56
CA PHE A 6 7.69 -9.19 6.59
C PHE A 6 7.25 -8.04 7.51
N TYR A 7 8.20 -7.23 7.99
CA TYR A 7 7.87 -6.04 8.77
C TYR A 7 7.00 -5.05 7.98
N ALA A 8 7.26 -4.87 6.68
CA ALA A 8 6.45 -4.02 5.81
C ALA A 8 5.00 -4.52 5.72
N LEU A 9 4.79 -5.83 5.60
CA LEU A 9 3.46 -6.45 5.62
C LEU A 9 2.74 -6.16 6.95
N VAL A 10 3.40 -6.38 8.08
CA VAL A 10 2.85 -6.09 9.41
C VAL A 10 2.51 -4.61 9.56
N CYS A 11 3.38 -3.72 9.11
CA CYS A 11 3.12 -2.28 9.05
C CYS A 11 1.87 -1.96 8.23
N GLY A 12 1.66 -2.63 7.09
CA GLY A 12 0.46 -2.48 6.26
C GLY A 12 -0.81 -2.88 6.99
N LEU A 13 -0.80 -4.02 7.70
CA LEU A 13 -1.94 -4.45 8.51
C LEU A 13 -2.26 -3.46 9.65
N LEU A 14 -1.22 -2.95 10.31
CA LEU A 14 -1.35 -1.98 11.39
C LEU A 14 -1.84 -0.61 10.88
N PHE A 15 -1.54 -0.26 9.63
CA PHE A 15 -1.97 1.01 9.03
C PHE A 15 -3.49 1.16 9.02
N SER A 16 -4.23 0.06 8.80
CA SER A 16 -5.69 0.09 8.81
C SER A 16 -6.29 0.39 10.19
N LEU A 17 -5.55 0.17 11.28
CA LEU A 17 -6.02 0.47 12.65
C LEU A 17 -6.10 1.97 12.93
N GLY A 18 -5.44 2.80 12.14
CA GLY A 18 -5.57 4.26 12.28
C GLY A 18 -6.85 4.83 11.68
N PHE A 19 -7.66 4.01 11.03
CA PHE A 19 -8.97 4.39 10.50
C PHE A 19 -10.08 3.75 11.35
N ALA A 20 -11.32 4.19 11.11
CA ALA A 20 -12.50 3.60 11.73
C ALA A 20 -12.51 2.07 11.51
N PRO A 21 -12.92 1.27 12.51
CA PRO A 21 -13.59 1.64 13.77
C PRO A 21 -12.65 1.95 14.96
N PHE A 22 -11.33 1.88 14.78
CA PHE A 22 -10.37 1.99 15.88
C PHE A 22 -9.83 3.41 16.08
N ASP A 23 -9.79 4.23 15.02
CA ASP A 23 -9.41 5.65 15.04
C ASP A 23 -8.06 5.95 15.72
N LEU A 24 -7.12 4.98 15.70
CA LEU A 24 -5.80 5.10 16.30
C LEU A 24 -4.83 5.85 15.36
N TRP A 25 -5.15 7.10 15.02
CA TRP A 25 -4.40 7.91 14.04
C TRP A 25 -2.87 7.94 14.28
N VAL A 26 -2.44 7.88 15.55
CA VAL A 26 -1.02 7.82 15.94
C VAL A 26 -0.32 6.58 15.36
N VAL A 27 -1.02 5.45 15.26
CA VAL A 27 -0.48 4.21 14.69
C VAL A 27 -0.15 4.40 13.21
N SER A 28 -0.99 5.08 12.45
CA SER A 28 -0.71 5.36 11.03
C SER A 28 0.55 6.20 10.85
N ILE A 29 0.77 7.19 11.72
CA ILE A 29 2.00 7.99 11.71
C ILE A 29 3.21 7.12 12.05
N LEU A 30 3.13 6.31 13.11
CA LEU A 30 4.21 5.40 13.50
C LEU A 30 4.56 4.41 12.38
N VAL A 31 3.55 3.90 11.66
CA VAL A 31 3.74 3.01 10.51
C VAL A 31 4.51 3.71 9.40
N ILE A 32 4.14 4.95 9.05
CA ILE A 32 4.85 5.71 8.01
C ILE A 32 6.30 5.98 8.42
N THR A 33 6.54 6.35 9.69
CA THR A 33 7.91 6.54 10.20
C THR A 33 8.71 5.24 10.14
N CYS A 34 8.12 4.12 10.53
CA CYS A 34 8.73 2.80 10.45
C CYS A 34 9.07 2.43 9.01
N LEU A 35 8.17 2.69 8.05
CA LEU A 35 8.41 2.45 6.62
C LEU A 35 9.60 3.25 6.10
N LEU A 36 9.71 4.53 6.46
CA LEU A 36 10.84 5.37 6.06
C LEU A 36 12.16 4.78 6.58
N PHE A 37 12.19 4.35 7.84
CA PHE A 37 13.37 3.68 8.44
C PHE A 37 13.72 2.37 7.72
N LEU A 38 12.71 1.55 7.40
CA LEU A 38 12.91 0.30 6.67
C LEU A 38 13.44 0.54 5.25
N ALA A 39 12.98 1.61 4.60
CA ALA A 39 13.37 2.06 3.26
C ALA A 39 14.81 2.62 3.19
N GLU A 40 15.43 2.95 4.31
CA GLU A 40 16.82 3.42 4.33
C GLU A 40 17.80 2.35 3.86
N GLY A 41 18.78 2.78 3.04
CA GLY A 41 19.82 1.93 2.48
C GLY A 41 19.35 0.87 1.47
N LEU A 42 18.07 0.84 1.09
CA LEU A 42 17.54 -0.12 0.12
C LEU A 42 17.76 0.34 -1.33
N LYS A 43 18.00 -0.63 -2.22
CA LYS A 43 18.03 -0.43 -3.68
C LYS A 43 16.60 -0.30 -4.21
N SER A 44 16.42 0.28 -5.39
CA SER A 44 15.10 0.48 -6.01
C SER A 44 14.28 -0.81 -6.13
N ARG A 45 14.93 -1.94 -6.47
CA ARG A 45 14.28 -3.26 -6.51
C ARG A 45 13.74 -3.69 -5.14
N ASP A 46 14.49 -3.45 -4.07
CA ASP A 46 14.09 -3.85 -2.72
C ASP A 46 12.98 -2.93 -2.19
N LEU A 47 13.01 -1.63 -2.56
CA LEU A 47 11.94 -0.68 -2.28
C LEU A 47 10.63 -1.06 -2.96
N PHE A 48 10.68 -1.56 -4.20
CA PHE A 48 9.49 -2.09 -4.88
C PHE A 48 8.85 -3.22 -4.08
N TYR A 49 9.63 -4.24 -3.68
CA TYR A 49 9.09 -5.34 -2.88
C TYR A 49 8.61 -4.87 -1.51
N LEU A 50 9.30 -3.92 -0.89
CA LEU A 50 8.89 -3.34 0.39
C LEU A 50 7.52 -2.67 0.27
N GLY A 51 7.34 -1.82 -0.75
CA GLY A 51 6.06 -1.16 -1.04
C GLY A 51 4.96 -2.14 -1.44
N TYR A 52 5.30 -3.21 -2.16
CA TYR A 52 4.36 -4.27 -2.52
C TYR A 52 3.80 -4.98 -1.27
N TRP A 53 4.68 -5.45 -0.38
CA TRP A 53 4.26 -6.17 0.82
C TRP A 53 3.53 -5.28 1.82
N PHE A 54 3.94 -4.02 1.94
CA PHE A 54 3.20 -3.02 2.70
C PHE A 54 1.80 -2.78 2.12
N GLY A 55 1.72 -2.54 0.81
CA GLY A 55 0.45 -2.39 0.10
C GLY A 55 -0.46 -3.61 0.28
N PHE A 56 0.11 -4.81 0.23
CA PHE A 56 -0.63 -6.05 0.41
C PHE A 56 -1.33 -6.10 1.78
N GLY A 57 -0.60 -5.82 2.87
CA GLY A 57 -1.19 -5.76 4.21
C GLY A 57 -2.26 -4.65 4.34
N MET A 58 -1.95 -3.47 3.81
CA MET A 58 -2.84 -2.30 3.85
C MET A 58 -4.15 -2.55 3.11
N TRP A 59 -4.09 -3.03 1.88
CA TRP A 59 -5.28 -3.29 1.06
C TRP A 59 -6.06 -4.50 1.56
N MET A 60 -5.39 -5.56 2.05
CA MET A 60 -6.06 -6.76 2.56
C MET A 60 -6.99 -6.46 3.73
N THR A 61 -6.59 -5.56 4.63
CA THR A 61 -7.43 -5.09 5.74
C THR A 61 -8.42 -4.03 5.29
N GLY A 62 -7.97 -3.06 4.48
CA GLY A 62 -8.78 -1.93 4.02
C GLY A 62 -9.96 -2.28 3.12
N ILE A 63 -9.87 -3.37 2.34
CA ILE A 63 -10.97 -3.86 1.46
C ILE A 63 -11.54 -5.19 1.92
N SER A 64 -11.31 -5.59 3.17
CA SER A 64 -11.87 -6.82 3.74
C SER A 64 -13.39 -6.88 3.61
N TRP A 65 -14.08 -5.74 3.66
CA TRP A 65 -15.52 -5.63 3.44
C TRP A 65 -15.96 -6.04 2.03
N LEU A 66 -15.10 -5.90 1.02
CA LEU A 66 -15.39 -6.30 -0.37
C LEU A 66 -15.63 -7.82 -0.47
N TYR A 67 -15.05 -8.60 0.46
CA TYR A 67 -15.30 -10.04 0.56
C TYR A 67 -16.74 -10.36 0.84
N VAL A 68 -17.31 -9.66 1.83
CA VAL A 68 -18.71 -9.81 2.20
C VAL A 68 -19.57 -9.48 0.98
N SER A 69 -19.25 -8.39 0.26
CA SER A 69 -20.02 -8.03 -0.93
C SER A 69 -19.98 -9.09 -2.03
N ILE A 70 -18.80 -9.62 -2.39
CA ILE A 70 -18.66 -10.63 -3.46
C ILE A 70 -19.29 -11.96 -3.06
N HIS A 71 -19.06 -12.40 -1.83
CA HIS A 71 -19.57 -13.69 -1.35
C HIS A 71 -21.10 -13.69 -1.27
N TYR A 72 -21.71 -12.64 -0.71
CA TYR A 72 -23.16 -12.58 -0.52
C TYR A 72 -23.92 -12.09 -1.76
N HIS A 73 -23.40 -11.11 -2.52
CA HIS A 73 -24.10 -10.61 -3.72
C HIS A 73 -23.70 -11.35 -5.01
N GLY A 74 -22.49 -11.91 -5.08
CA GLY A 74 -22.02 -12.65 -6.26
C GLY A 74 -22.44 -14.12 -6.28
N ASN A 75 -22.94 -14.66 -5.16
CA ASN A 75 -23.24 -16.08 -4.97
C ASN A 75 -22.05 -17.00 -5.36
N ILE A 76 -20.83 -16.50 -5.18
CA ILE A 76 -19.59 -17.22 -5.46
C ILE A 76 -19.14 -17.88 -4.16
N GLY A 77 -18.89 -19.19 -4.21
CA GLY A 77 -18.43 -19.94 -3.04
C GLY A 77 -17.19 -19.35 -2.37
N ILE A 78 -16.98 -19.68 -1.09
CA ILE A 78 -15.89 -19.18 -0.23
C ILE A 78 -14.53 -19.14 -0.93
N ILE A 79 -14.16 -20.21 -1.64
CA ILE A 79 -12.84 -20.34 -2.29
C ILE A 79 -12.73 -19.35 -3.46
N GLY A 80 -13.76 -19.26 -4.32
CA GLY A 80 -13.75 -18.36 -5.47
C GLY A 80 -13.70 -16.89 -5.06
N SER A 81 -14.51 -16.51 -4.07
CA SER A 81 -14.53 -15.15 -3.52
C SER A 81 -13.17 -14.77 -2.90
N SER A 82 -12.54 -15.69 -2.17
CA SER A 82 -11.21 -15.46 -1.58
C SER A 82 -10.13 -15.26 -2.65
N VAL A 83 -10.12 -16.10 -3.69
CA VAL A 83 -9.15 -15.99 -4.80
C VAL A 83 -9.30 -14.66 -5.54
N LEU A 84 -10.54 -14.24 -5.84
CA LEU A 84 -10.80 -12.96 -6.51
C LEU A 84 -10.25 -11.78 -5.71
N ILE A 85 -10.43 -11.79 -4.39
CA ILE A 85 -9.93 -10.71 -3.53
C ILE A 85 -8.43 -10.74 -3.42
N LEU A 86 -7.82 -11.93 -3.31
CA LEU A 86 -6.36 -12.04 -3.31
C LEU A 86 -5.76 -11.49 -4.61
N ILE A 87 -6.39 -11.76 -5.75
CA ILE A 87 -6.00 -11.17 -7.04
C ILE A 87 -6.15 -9.65 -7.00
N PHE A 88 -7.30 -9.16 -6.52
CA PHE A 88 -7.59 -7.73 -6.46
C PHE A 88 -6.62 -6.97 -5.54
N VAL A 89 -6.38 -7.48 -4.33
CA VAL A 89 -5.37 -6.99 -3.38
C VAL A 89 -3.98 -7.02 -4.03
N SER A 90 -3.63 -8.10 -4.74
CA SER A 90 -2.34 -8.21 -5.42
C SER A 90 -2.16 -7.13 -6.48
N ILE A 91 -3.19 -6.80 -7.25
CA ILE A 91 -3.17 -5.71 -8.25
C ILE A 91 -3.04 -4.35 -7.55
N LEU A 92 -3.84 -4.09 -6.52
CA LEU A 92 -3.79 -2.85 -5.74
C LEU A 92 -2.41 -2.62 -5.10
N SER A 93 -1.78 -3.69 -4.64
CA SER A 93 -0.44 -3.66 -4.03
C SER A 93 0.65 -3.20 -5.01
N ILE A 94 0.44 -3.36 -6.32
CA ILE A 94 1.37 -2.87 -7.34
C ILE A 94 1.40 -1.33 -7.34
N TYR A 95 0.27 -0.65 -7.09
CA TYR A 95 0.26 0.81 -6.94
C TYR A 95 1.12 1.25 -5.75
N SER A 96 0.98 0.59 -4.60
CA SER A 96 1.85 0.86 -3.44
C SER A 96 3.33 0.59 -3.74
N ALA A 97 3.63 -0.46 -4.53
CA ALA A 97 4.99 -0.74 -4.98
C ALA A 97 5.55 0.36 -5.91
N LEU A 98 4.71 0.90 -6.80
CA LEU A 98 5.04 2.02 -7.68
C LEU A 98 5.32 3.30 -6.88
N THR A 99 4.57 3.55 -5.79
CA THR A 99 4.86 4.67 -4.87
C THR A 99 6.29 4.60 -4.33
N PHE A 100 6.72 3.42 -3.89
CA PHE A 100 8.07 3.22 -3.35
C PHE A 100 9.16 3.27 -4.43
N LEU A 101 8.85 2.88 -5.67
CA LEU A 101 9.75 3.10 -6.81
C LEU A 101 9.92 4.58 -7.14
N LEU A 102 8.83 5.35 -7.21
CA LEU A 102 8.90 6.79 -7.43
C LEU A 102 9.64 7.49 -6.28
N TYR A 103 9.39 7.07 -5.04
CA TYR A 103 10.16 7.52 -3.89
C TYR A 103 11.67 7.24 -4.06
N SER A 104 12.05 6.05 -4.55
CA SER A 104 13.46 5.75 -4.83
C SER A 104 14.07 6.71 -5.85
N SER A 105 13.32 7.07 -6.89
CA SER A 105 13.78 8.01 -7.91
C SER A 105 13.94 9.41 -7.33
N LEU A 106 12.91 9.92 -6.65
CA LEU A 106 12.90 11.25 -6.02
C LEU A 106 14.00 11.41 -4.96
N LYS A 107 14.27 10.36 -4.18
CA LYS A 107 15.34 10.34 -3.17
C LYS A 107 16.72 10.58 -3.77
N ASN A 108 16.99 10.12 -4.99
CA ASN A 108 18.30 10.27 -5.63
C ASN A 108 18.58 11.69 -6.13
N TYR A 109 17.56 12.54 -6.30
CA TYR A 109 17.69 13.91 -6.82
C TYR A 109 17.71 15.00 -5.73
N GLY A 110 17.38 14.69 -4.47
CA GLY A 110 17.12 15.69 -3.43
C GLY A 110 18.11 15.75 -2.27
N HIS A 111 18.18 16.90 -1.60
CA HIS A 111 18.81 17.07 -0.28
C HIS A 111 18.12 16.19 0.79
N LYS A 112 18.80 15.87 1.91
CA LYS A 112 18.26 15.06 3.03
C LYS A 112 16.86 15.47 3.52
N LEU A 113 16.53 16.77 3.52
CA LEU A 113 15.19 17.26 3.88
C LEU A 113 14.11 16.94 2.83
N GLY A 114 14.46 16.91 1.54
CA GLY A 114 13.55 16.53 0.45
C GLY A 114 13.12 15.07 0.51
N MET A 115 13.91 14.19 1.16
CA MET A 115 13.59 12.78 1.35
C MET A 115 12.33 12.57 2.21
N TYR A 116 12.06 13.45 3.18
CA TYR A 116 10.85 13.37 4.01
C TYR A 116 9.59 13.72 3.22
N PHE A 117 9.68 14.65 2.27
CA PHE A 117 8.57 15.04 1.38
C PHE A 117 8.45 14.16 0.13
N ALA A 118 9.49 13.39 -0.20
CA ALA A 118 9.50 12.50 -1.37
C ALA A 118 8.46 11.37 -1.26
N LEU A 119 8.24 10.81 -0.07
CA LEU A 119 7.27 9.72 0.09
C LEU A 119 5.81 10.21 0.00
N PRO A 120 5.39 11.28 0.71
CA PRO A 120 4.06 11.86 0.54
C PRO A 120 3.78 12.32 -0.90
N SER A 121 4.75 12.96 -1.56
CA SER A 121 4.56 13.41 -2.95
C SER A 121 4.42 12.24 -3.92
N ALA A 122 5.28 11.22 -3.82
CA ALA A 122 5.16 9.99 -4.61
C ALA A 122 3.81 9.30 -4.39
N TRP A 123 3.33 9.29 -3.15
CA TRP A 123 2.05 8.70 -2.79
C TRP A 123 0.90 9.44 -3.47
N VAL A 124 0.84 10.76 -3.32
CA VAL A 124 -0.22 11.60 -3.93
C VAL A 124 -0.23 11.44 -5.46
N ILE A 125 0.94 11.42 -6.10
CA ILE A 125 1.03 11.23 -7.56
C ILE A 125 0.44 9.88 -7.98
N ILE A 126 0.82 8.79 -7.31
CA ILE A 126 0.28 7.47 -7.59
C ILE A 126 -1.21 7.39 -7.31
N GLU A 127 -1.68 8.04 -6.25
CA GLU A 127 -3.09 8.05 -5.88
C GLU A 127 -3.95 8.80 -6.92
N ILE A 128 -3.44 9.92 -7.46
CA ILE A 128 -4.05 10.64 -8.58
C ILE A 128 -4.07 9.77 -9.84
N ILE A 129 -2.97 9.08 -10.17
CA ILE A 129 -2.93 8.16 -11.32
C ILE A 129 -3.95 7.03 -11.12
N ARG A 130 -4.00 6.45 -9.92
CA ARG A 130 -4.93 5.36 -9.56
C ARG A 130 -6.39 5.82 -9.66
N SER A 131 -6.71 7.03 -9.23
CA SER A 131 -8.08 7.56 -9.30
C SER A 131 -8.50 7.83 -10.74
N HIS A 132 -7.65 8.45 -11.56
CA HIS A 132 -7.98 8.73 -12.97
C HIS A 132 -8.07 7.45 -13.83
N LEU A 133 -7.21 6.47 -13.61
CA LEU A 133 -7.20 5.24 -14.42
C LEU A 133 -8.47 4.40 -14.24
N LEU A 134 -9.15 4.53 -13.09
CA LEU A 134 -10.45 3.90 -12.83
C LEU A 134 -11.65 4.79 -13.21
N LEU A 135 -11.49 6.12 -13.20
CA LEU A 135 -12.56 7.08 -13.50
C LEU A 135 -12.72 7.43 -14.99
N VAL A 136 -11.72 7.17 -15.84
CA VAL A 136 -11.80 7.44 -17.30
C VAL A 136 -12.91 6.65 -18.03
N PHE A 137 -13.64 5.76 -17.34
CA PHE A 137 -14.85 5.12 -17.86
C PHE A 137 -16.16 5.90 -17.67
N HIS A 138 -16.15 7.10 -17.08
CA HIS A 138 -17.30 8.01 -17.09
C HIS A 138 -17.09 9.12 -18.12
N GLY A 139 -17.43 8.81 -19.37
CA GLY A 139 -17.79 9.78 -20.40
C GLY A 139 -19.26 10.14 -20.33
#